data_AF-A0A956FKK0-F1
#
_entry.id   AF-A0A956FKK0-F1
#
_cell.length_a   1.000
_cell.length_b   1.000
_cell.length_c   1.000
_cell.angle_alpha   90.00
_cell.angle_beta   90.00
_cell.angle_gamma   90.00
#
_symmetry.space_group_name_H-M   'P 1'
#
loop_
_entity.id
_entity.type
_entity.pdbx_description
1 polymer ?
#
loop_
_entity_poly.entity_id
_entity_poly.type
_entity_poly.pdbx_seq_one_letter_code
_entity_poly.pdbx_strand_id
1 'polypeptide(L)'
;MEFDPMAYIRWSPHALPLLALPLLASGCSGDDGDSRGDDTVTASATATTTASTSSSTTDSTTDSSSGSDGSSGGSSTTGDTTGDTSTTGDTSTTGDTSTTGDTSTTGVETTTGGTTGVEPEPIPVHEIPGLKSITFWERSGGDAPTAYTFEVLGPELTVALPDPLTDQSHDIKGVSTEFYDVYYSDIDGVFDLNGSYLTIAGAFGHTLPAGGGLNLAEISLNYADDSVEYGSYVASFVALGDNAAPDSAPKSIDGDLQTHTTMGNNALEPDKRLRVTLGFESSLMPQ
;
A
#
# COMPACT_ATOMS: atom_id res chain seq x y z
N MET A 1 -46.03 9.63 -2.58
CA MET A 1 -45.16 8.45 -2.69
C MET A 1 -44.08 8.65 -1.65
N GLU A 2 -44.26 7.94 -0.55
CA GLU A 2 -43.52 8.07 0.71
C GLU A 2 -42.46 6.97 0.68
N PHE A 3 -41.18 7.35 0.81
CA PHE A 3 -40.06 6.42 0.83
C PHE A 3 -39.82 6.00 2.29
N ASP A 4 -39.96 4.70 2.54
CA ASP A 4 -39.72 4.05 3.83
C ASP A 4 -38.28 3.50 3.87
N PRO A 5 -37.41 3.95 4.78
CA PRO A 5 -36.07 3.39 4.93
C PRO A 5 -36.00 2.53 6.19
N MET A 6 -35.91 1.20 6.06
CA MET A 6 -35.28 0.32 7.06
C MET A 6 -35.29 -1.15 6.59
N ALA A 7 -34.10 -1.71 6.33
CA ALA A 7 -33.86 -3.14 6.49
C ALA A 7 -32.37 -3.40 6.79
N TYR A 8 -32.00 -3.26 8.07
CA TYR A 8 -30.79 -3.84 8.62
C TYR A 8 -30.91 -5.38 8.58
N ILE A 9 -30.12 -6.04 7.73
CA ILE A 9 -29.98 -7.50 7.76
C ILE A 9 -28.94 -7.84 8.83
N ARG A 10 -29.40 -8.33 9.98
CA ARG A 10 -28.54 -9.03 10.95
C ARG A 10 -28.15 -10.38 10.36
N TRP A 11 -26.87 -10.57 10.07
CA TRP A 11 -26.31 -11.90 9.82
C TRP A 11 -26.09 -12.64 11.14
N SER A 12 -26.65 -13.84 11.23
CA SER A 12 -26.51 -14.75 12.37
C SER A 12 -25.46 -15.80 11.99
N PRO A 13 -24.41 -16.04 12.80
CA PRO A 13 -23.42 -17.07 12.47
C PRO A 13 -24.04 -18.45 12.70
N HIS A 14 -24.36 -19.14 11.60
CA HIS A 14 -24.61 -20.57 11.65
C HIS A 14 -23.29 -21.32 11.83
N ALA A 15 -23.23 -22.05 12.95
CA ALA A 15 -22.23 -23.07 13.23
C ALA A 15 -22.16 -24.07 12.07
N LEU A 16 -20.96 -24.24 11.51
CA LEU A 16 -20.64 -25.36 10.62
C LEU A 16 -19.90 -26.46 11.40
N PRO A 17 -20.06 -27.72 10.97
CA PRO A 17 -19.73 -28.89 11.78
C PRO A 17 -18.23 -29.20 11.77
N LEU A 18 -17.79 -29.64 12.95
CA LEU A 18 -16.48 -30.23 13.23
C LEU A 18 -16.24 -31.45 12.33
N LEU A 19 -15.36 -31.31 11.34
CA LEU A 19 -14.91 -32.43 10.49
C LEU A 19 -13.58 -32.94 11.06
N ALA A 20 -13.67 -34.07 11.76
CA ALA A 20 -12.53 -34.77 12.33
C ALA A 20 -11.61 -35.32 11.23
N LEU A 21 -10.35 -34.88 11.21
CA LEU A 21 -9.28 -35.53 10.46
C LEU A 21 -8.64 -36.64 11.31
N PRO A 22 -8.27 -37.79 10.71
CA PRO A 22 -7.61 -38.87 11.41
C PRO A 22 -6.13 -38.55 11.69
N LEU A 23 -5.76 -38.74 12.94
CA LEU A 23 -4.39 -38.72 13.47
C LEU A 23 -3.61 -39.92 12.91
N LEU A 24 -2.70 -39.69 11.96
CA LEU A 24 -1.69 -40.66 11.56
C LEU A 24 -0.54 -40.61 12.58
N ALA A 25 -0.61 -41.50 13.56
CA ALA A 25 0.51 -41.81 14.44
C ALA A 25 1.60 -42.52 13.64
N SER A 26 2.72 -41.84 13.39
CA SER A 26 3.94 -42.48 12.94
C SER A 26 4.76 -42.87 14.16
N GLY A 27 4.79 -44.18 14.44
CA GLY A 27 5.65 -44.76 15.45
C GLY A 27 7.08 -44.95 14.93
N CYS A 28 8.05 -44.47 15.69
CA CYS A 28 9.41 -45.01 15.67
C CYS A 28 9.79 -45.32 17.12
N SER A 29 9.84 -46.62 17.42
CA SER A 29 10.40 -47.21 18.63
C SER A 29 11.70 -47.92 18.27
N GLY A 30 12.67 -47.94 19.19
CA GLY A 30 13.86 -48.80 19.17
C GLY A 30 15.13 -48.00 18.86
N ASP A 31 15.90 -47.50 19.83
CA ASP A 31 16.72 -48.22 20.83
C ASP A 31 17.94 -48.89 20.17
N ASP A 32 19.13 -48.41 20.53
CA ASP A 32 20.29 -49.23 20.88
C ASP A 32 21.43 -48.30 21.33
N GLY A 33 21.87 -48.52 22.57
CA GLY A 33 22.87 -47.72 23.27
C GLY A 33 24.33 -48.10 22.96
N ASP A 34 25.16 -47.83 23.98
CA ASP A 34 26.61 -48.03 24.07
C ASP A 34 27.48 -46.98 23.32
N SER A 35 28.56 -46.42 23.89
CA SER A 35 29.32 -46.77 25.08
C SER A 35 30.33 -45.65 25.42
N ARG A 36 30.54 -45.43 26.73
CA ARG A 36 31.80 -45.18 27.46
C ARG A 36 32.99 -44.42 26.85
N GLY A 37 33.59 -43.57 27.68
CA GLY A 37 35.01 -43.15 27.67
C GLY A 37 35.14 -41.62 27.80
N ASP A 38 35.31 -41.05 29.00
CA ASP A 38 36.59 -40.87 29.70
C ASP A 38 37.64 -40.14 28.83
N ASP A 39 37.90 -38.86 29.12
CA ASP A 39 39.20 -38.43 29.66
C ASP A 39 39.32 -36.90 29.73
N THR A 40 39.76 -36.45 30.89
CA THR A 40 40.32 -35.12 31.17
C THR A 40 41.59 -34.84 30.37
N VAL A 41 41.73 -33.70 29.68
CA VAL A 41 43.03 -32.99 29.57
C VAL A 41 42.87 -31.46 29.41
N THR A 42 43.63 -30.79 30.27
CA THR A 42 43.99 -29.37 30.39
C THR A 42 44.76 -28.76 29.20
N ALA A 43 44.80 -27.42 29.15
CA ALA A 43 45.77 -26.50 28.50
C ALA A 43 45.35 -25.92 27.14
N SER A 44 45.13 -24.61 27.03
CA SER A 44 46.08 -23.47 26.98
C SER A 44 46.69 -23.21 25.60
N ALA A 45 46.33 -22.03 25.06
CA ALA A 45 47.07 -21.14 24.17
C ALA A 45 47.66 -21.67 22.85
N THR A 46 47.40 -20.94 21.75
CA THR A 46 48.34 -19.99 21.10
C THR A 46 47.97 -19.81 19.63
N ALA A 47 47.97 -18.55 19.18
CA ALA A 47 47.82 -18.14 17.79
C ALA A 47 48.90 -18.75 16.87
N THR A 48 48.56 -19.05 15.61
CA THR A 48 49.52 -19.04 14.51
C THR A 48 48.81 -18.76 13.18
N THR A 49 49.15 -17.61 12.62
CA THR A 49 49.06 -17.23 11.20
C THR A 49 49.66 -18.28 10.28
N THR A 50 49.01 -18.59 9.17
CA THR A 50 49.72 -19.00 7.93
C THR A 50 48.95 -18.50 6.71
N ALA A 51 49.63 -17.64 5.97
CA ALA A 51 49.29 -17.18 4.64
C ALA A 51 49.76 -18.18 3.58
N SER A 52 49.49 -17.82 2.31
CA SER A 52 50.02 -18.37 1.04
C SER A 52 49.13 -19.50 0.47
N THR A 53 48.84 -19.61 -0.84
CA THR A 53 49.42 -19.00 -2.05
C THR A 53 48.51 -19.33 -3.25
N SER A 54 48.44 -18.45 -4.27
CA SER A 54 48.46 -18.71 -5.74
C SER A 54 47.57 -19.80 -6.36
N SER A 55 47.01 -19.74 -7.58
CA SER A 55 47.18 -18.93 -8.79
C SER A 55 46.34 -19.57 -9.90
N SER A 56 45.93 -18.79 -10.90
CA SER A 56 45.82 -19.08 -12.37
C SER A 56 44.55 -18.43 -12.94
N THR A 57 44.58 -17.33 -13.72
CA THR A 57 45.05 -17.08 -15.11
C THR A 57 44.22 -17.73 -16.22
N THR A 58 43.39 -16.90 -16.86
CA THR A 58 43.01 -16.85 -18.30
C THR A 58 42.20 -15.55 -18.44
N ASP A 59 42.72 -14.42 -18.91
CA ASP A 59 43.18 -14.05 -20.26
C ASP A 59 42.18 -14.42 -21.38
N SER A 60 41.43 -13.43 -21.85
CA SER A 60 41.06 -13.28 -23.26
C SER A 60 40.71 -11.82 -23.56
N THR A 61 41.60 -11.20 -24.33
CA THR A 61 41.46 -9.92 -25.02
C THR A 61 40.48 -10.04 -26.19
N THR A 62 39.61 -9.05 -26.41
CA THR A 62 39.15 -8.71 -27.76
C THR A 62 38.85 -7.20 -27.84
N ASP A 63 39.79 -6.49 -28.45
CA ASP A 63 39.60 -5.17 -29.06
C ASP A 63 38.63 -5.28 -30.24
N SER A 64 37.75 -4.30 -30.40
CA SER A 64 37.32 -3.82 -31.72
C SER A 64 36.80 -2.39 -31.62
N SER A 65 37.34 -1.59 -32.53
CA SER A 65 37.33 -0.14 -32.61
C SER A 65 36.22 0.43 -33.50
N SER A 66 35.92 1.71 -33.28
CA SER A 66 35.69 2.79 -34.27
C SER A 66 34.48 2.76 -35.22
N GLY A 67 33.72 3.86 -35.21
CA GLY A 67 32.89 4.38 -36.31
C GLY A 67 31.92 5.47 -35.80
N SER A 68 32.23 6.77 -35.86
CA SER A 68 32.09 7.70 -37.00
C SER A 68 30.71 8.39 -37.10
N ASP A 69 30.72 9.68 -36.76
CA ASP A 69 30.12 10.88 -37.39
C ASP A 69 28.83 10.81 -38.25
N GLY A 70 28.01 11.84 -38.02
CA GLY A 70 27.08 12.46 -38.98
C GLY A 70 25.63 12.46 -38.49
N SER A 71 24.77 13.45 -38.75
CA SER A 71 24.87 14.75 -39.38
C SER A 71 23.51 15.45 -39.14
N SER A 72 23.53 16.77 -39.23
CA SER A 72 22.43 17.74 -39.14
C SER A 72 21.27 17.60 -40.16
N GLY A 73 20.07 18.03 -39.74
CA GLY A 73 18.92 18.44 -40.56
C GLY A 73 17.63 18.37 -39.73
N GLY A 74 16.84 19.42 -39.46
CA GLY A 74 16.51 20.58 -40.27
C GLY A 74 15.24 20.30 -41.08
N SER A 75 14.04 20.53 -40.53
CA SER A 75 12.86 20.83 -41.35
C SER A 75 11.79 21.57 -40.56
N SER A 76 11.57 22.81 -40.98
CA SER A 76 10.39 23.65 -40.73
C SER A 76 9.13 23.05 -41.35
N THR A 77 7.98 23.24 -40.72
CA THR A 77 6.74 23.51 -41.44
C THR A 77 5.84 24.43 -40.64
N THR A 78 5.72 25.64 -41.18
CA THR A 78 4.69 26.65 -40.96
C THR A 78 3.32 26.07 -41.31
N GLY A 79 2.31 26.35 -40.49
CA GLY A 79 0.92 25.95 -40.73
C GLY A 79 -0.02 26.90 -40.00
N ASP A 80 -0.12 28.10 -40.57
CA ASP A 80 -1.10 29.14 -40.27
C ASP A 80 -2.53 28.64 -40.61
N THR A 81 -3.49 28.81 -39.72
CA THR A 81 -4.90 28.90 -40.12
C THR A 81 -5.62 29.91 -39.23
N THR A 82 -5.89 31.03 -39.89
CA THR A 82 -6.67 32.20 -39.50
C THR A 82 -8.19 31.93 -39.63
N GLY A 83 -9.00 32.57 -38.77
CA GLY A 83 -10.46 32.82 -38.94
C GLY A 83 -11.37 31.70 -38.40
N ASP A 84 -12.47 31.91 -37.65
CA ASP A 84 -13.46 32.99 -37.54
C ASP A 84 -13.93 33.08 -36.06
N THR A 85 -14.07 34.23 -35.40
CA THR A 85 -15.12 35.26 -35.50
C THR A 85 -16.57 34.76 -35.59
N SER A 86 -17.26 34.64 -34.45
CA SER A 86 -18.67 35.08 -34.37
C SER A 86 -19.07 35.45 -32.94
N THR A 87 -19.29 36.74 -32.78
CA THR A 87 -19.98 37.45 -31.71
C THR A 87 -21.49 37.13 -31.69
N THR A 88 -22.16 37.57 -30.61
CA THR A 88 -23.61 37.74 -30.35
C THR A 88 -24.13 36.68 -29.37
N GLY A 89 -24.65 36.99 -28.18
CA GLY A 89 -25.28 38.21 -27.70
C GLY A 89 -26.69 37.87 -27.18
N ASP A 90 -27.03 38.47 -26.05
CA ASP A 90 -28.34 38.57 -25.39
C ASP A 90 -28.80 37.44 -24.45
N THR A 91 -29.05 37.67 -23.14
CA THR A 91 -29.73 38.72 -22.33
C THR A 91 -31.16 38.30 -21.95
N SER A 92 -31.40 38.18 -20.63
CA SER A 92 -32.68 38.25 -19.90
C SER A 92 -33.64 37.05 -20.04
N THR A 93 -34.57 36.70 -19.14
CA THR A 93 -35.22 37.41 -18.03
C THR A 93 -35.76 36.41 -17.00
N THR A 94 -35.76 36.86 -15.74
CA THR A 94 -36.61 36.53 -14.57
C THR A 94 -38.02 35.99 -14.86
N GLY A 95 -38.48 35.08 -14.00
CA GLY A 95 -39.88 34.68 -13.91
C GLY A 95 -40.16 33.72 -12.75
N ASP A 96 -40.28 34.26 -11.53
CA ASP A 96 -40.96 33.64 -10.38
C ASP A 96 -42.38 33.15 -10.74
N THR A 97 -42.91 32.17 -9.98
CA THR A 97 -44.14 32.33 -9.16
C THR A 97 -44.65 30.98 -8.60
N SER A 98 -44.60 30.89 -7.26
CA SER A 98 -45.52 30.25 -6.28
C SER A 98 -45.74 28.71 -6.29
N THR A 99 -46.13 28.01 -5.22
CA THR A 99 -46.87 28.37 -3.98
C THR A 99 -46.71 27.26 -2.93
N THR A 100 -46.46 27.65 -1.67
CA THR A 100 -47.03 27.16 -0.39
C THR A 100 -47.05 25.66 -0.05
N GLY A 101 -46.37 25.33 1.06
CA GLY A 101 -46.58 24.13 1.86
C GLY A 101 -45.96 24.29 3.25
N ASP A 102 -46.44 25.27 4.01
CA ASP A 102 -46.04 25.53 5.40
C ASP A 102 -46.77 24.54 6.33
N THR A 103 -46.03 23.66 7.00
CA THR A 103 -46.52 22.96 8.20
C THR A 103 -45.54 23.23 9.32
N SER A 104 -45.86 24.27 10.08
CA SER A 104 -45.30 24.58 11.39
C SER A 104 -45.42 23.35 12.30
N THR A 105 -44.28 22.85 12.77
CA THR A 105 -44.20 22.12 14.02
C THR A 105 -43.15 22.79 14.90
N THR A 106 -43.66 23.50 15.90
CA THR A 106 -42.94 24.13 17.00
C THR A 106 -42.05 23.14 17.73
N GLY A 107 -40.76 23.47 17.92
CA GLY A 107 -39.98 22.88 19.01
C GLY A 107 -38.47 22.86 18.82
N VAL A 108 -37.81 23.82 19.49
CA VAL A 108 -36.36 23.88 19.79
C VAL A 108 -35.50 24.53 18.70
N GLU A 109 -35.52 25.86 18.66
CA GLU A 109 -34.36 26.63 18.21
C GLU A 109 -33.21 26.43 19.21
N THR A 110 -32.31 25.50 18.91
CA THR A 110 -30.96 25.57 19.44
C THR A 110 -30.27 26.71 18.70
N THR A 111 -30.03 27.81 19.40
CA THR A 111 -29.20 28.92 18.95
C THR A 111 -27.76 28.44 18.80
N THR A 112 -27.45 27.73 17.71
CA THR A 112 -26.08 27.48 17.27
C THR A 112 -25.68 28.65 16.40
N GLY A 113 -24.84 29.53 16.97
CA GLY A 113 -24.31 30.69 16.26
C GLY A 113 -23.72 30.29 14.92
N GLY A 114 -24.23 30.90 13.86
CA GLY A 114 -23.68 30.79 12.52
C GLY A 114 -22.28 31.38 12.47
N THR A 115 -21.28 30.55 12.72
CA THR A 115 -20.00 30.62 12.01
C THR A 115 -20.20 29.80 10.74
N THR A 116 -20.02 30.44 9.59
CA THR A 116 -19.97 29.79 8.27
C THR A 116 -19.22 28.46 8.38
N GLY A 117 -19.94 27.36 8.18
CA GLY A 117 -19.46 25.98 8.31
C GLY A 117 -18.36 25.69 7.31
N VAL A 118 -17.13 26.03 7.68
CA VAL A 118 -15.94 25.43 7.09
C VAL A 118 -15.91 24.03 7.68
N GLU A 119 -16.18 23.02 6.86
CA GLU A 119 -15.87 21.66 7.29
C GLU A 119 -14.39 21.63 7.68
N PRO A 120 -14.07 21.06 8.86
CA PRO A 120 -12.69 20.98 9.31
C PRO A 120 -11.84 20.35 8.21
N GLU A 121 -10.75 21.01 7.85
CA GLU A 121 -9.82 20.44 6.88
C GLU A 121 -9.19 19.18 7.48
N PRO A 122 -9.04 18.11 6.69
CA PRO A 122 -8.29 16.93 7.10
C PRO A 122 -6.90 17.30 7.64
N ILE A 123 -6.49 16.64 8.72
CA ILE A 123 -5.16 16.80 9.34
C ILE A 123 -4.18 15.92 8.55
N PRO A 124 -2.99 16.41 8.16
CA PRO A 124 -1.96 15.57 7.58
C PRO A 124 -1.61 14.40 8.52
N VAL A 125 -1.46 13.17 8.00
CA VAL A 125 -1.24 12.00 8.86
C VAL A 125 0.00 12.17 9.74
N HIS A 126 1.05 12.79 9.22
CA HIS A 126 2.29 13.04 9.99
C HIS A 126 2.14 14.05 11.13
N GLU A 127 1.08 14.85 11.14
CA GLU A 127 0.79 15.86 12.17
C GLU A 127 -0.20 15.37 13.23
N ILE A 128 -0.70 14.13 13.12
CA ILE A 128 -1.63 13.55 14.09
C ILE A 128 -1.00 13.58 15.50
N PRO A 129 -1.61 14.27 16.48
CA PRO A 129 -1.08 14.36 17.83
C PRO A 129 -0.81 13.00 18.47
N GLY A 130 0.41 12.81 18.95
CA GLY A 130 0.82 11.59 19.63
C GLY A 130 1.19 10.43 18.71
N LEU A 131 1.09 10.57 17.38
CA LEU A 131 1.57 9.56 16.44
C LEU A 131 3.09 9.37 16.59
N LYS A 132 3.51 8.11 16.72
CA LYS A 132 4.91 7.74 16.96
C LYS A 132 5.53 6.99 15.79
N SER A 133 4.80 6.08 15.17
CA SER A 133 5.27 5.30 14.03
C SER A 133 4.08 4.75 13.24
N ILE A 134 4.35 4.28 12.03
CA ILE A 134 3.37 3.66 11.15
C ILE A 134 3.86 2.27 10.79
N THR A 135 2.99 1.26 10.89
CA THR A 135 3.30 -0.11 10.49
C THR A 135 2.46 -0.54 9.31
N PHE A 136 3.11 -1.10 8.29
CA PHE A 136 2.47 -1.79 7.17
C PHE A 136 2.54 -3.29 7.43
N TRP A 137 1.39 -3.95 7.45
CA TRP A 137 1.28 -5.38 7.64
C TRP A 137 1.18 -6.07 6.29
N GLU A 138 2.26 -6.73 5.91
CA GLU A 138 2.41 -7.41 4.64
C GLU A 138 2.12 -8.90 4.81
N ARG A 139 1.30 -9.49 3.94
CA ARG A 139 0.87 -10.90 4.03
C ARG A 139 1.28 -11.69 2.79
N SER A 140 2.58 -11.84 2.59
CA SER A 140 3.11 -12.77 1.60
C SER A 140 3.77 -13.99 2.23
N GLY A 141 3.11 -15.15 2.08
CA GLY A 141 3.66 -16.45 2.52
C GLY A 141 3.85 -16.58 4.03
N GLY A 142 4.35 -17.73 4.51
CA GLY A 142 4.53 -18.01 5.94
C GLY A 142 3.22 -18.10 6.74
N ASP A 143 3.33 -18.24 8.07
CA ASP A 143 2.18 -18.47 8.97
C ASP A 143 1.60 -17.18 9.58
N ALA A 144 2.29 -16.04 9.43
CA ALA A 144 1.91 -14.76 10.03
C ALA A 144 2.30 -13.58 9.10
N PRO A 145 1.59 -12.44 9.18
CA PRO A 145 1.98 -11.22 8.49
C PRO A 145 3.36 -10.71 8.94
N THR A 146 4.08 -10.08 8.02
CA THR A 146 5.35 -9.39 8.29
C THR A 146 5.07 -7.93 8.56
N ALA A 147 5.59 -7.41 9.68
CA ALA A 147 5.47 -6.01 10.04
C ALA A 147 6.63 -5.18 9.48
N TYR A 148 6.32 -4.07 8.82
CA TYR A 148 7.27 -3.04 8.39
C TYR A 148 6.91 -1.72 9.07
N THR A 149 7.72 -1.31 10.05
CA THR A 149 7.46 -0.13 10.88
C THR A 149 8.42 0.99 10.54
N PHE A 150 7.88 2.18 10.26
CA PHE A 150 8.62 3.39 9.93
C PHE A 150 8.34 4.50 10.93
N GLU A 151 9.34 5.35 11.15
CA GLU A 151 9.19 6.61 11.89
C GLU A 151 8.30 7.56 11.08
N VAL A 152 7.52 8.42 11.76
CA VAL A 152 6.55 9.33 11.11
C VAL A 152 7.20 10.21 10.03
N LEU A 153 8.40 10.73 10.29
CA LEU A 153 9.15 11.52 9.30
C LEU A 153 10.30 10.72 8.69
N GLY A 154 10.14 9.40 8.59
CA GLY A 154 11.09 8.51 7.94
C GLY A 154 11.23 8.83 6.44
N PRO A 155 12.41 8.60 5.84
CA PRO A 155 12.64 8.85 4.42
C PRO A 155 11.70 8.04 3.51
N GLU A 156 11.27 6.86 3.96
CA GLU A 156 10.32 6.00 3.25
C GLU A 156 9.01 6.76 3.02
N LEU A 157 8.40 7.27 4.10
CA LEU A 157 7.10 7.93 4.02
C LEU A 157 7.12 9.34 3.41
N THR A 158 8.27 10.01 3.43
CA THR A 158 8.41 11.42 3.04
C THR A 158 8.94 11.63 1.62
N VAL A 159 9.27 10.55 0.91
CA VAL A 159 9.74 10.60 -0.48
C VAL A 159 9.19 9.40 -1.25
N ALA A 160 8.27 9.64 -2.20
CA ALA A 160 7.88 8.61 -3.14
C ALA A 160 9.06 8.19 -4.03
N LEU A 161 9.32 6.89 -4.11
CA LEU A 161 10.41 6.33 -4.92
C LEU A 161 10.09 6.42 -6.42
N PRO A 162 11.10 6.65 -7.28
CA PRO A 162 10.89 6.66 -8.73
C PRO A 162 10.64 5.25 -9.29
N ASP A 163 10.02 5.20 -10.46
CA ASP A 163 9.87 3.96 -11.21
C ASP A 163 11.12 3.57 -12.02
N PRO A 164 11.34 2.27 -12.26
CA PRO A 164 10.59 1.14 -11.68
C PRO A 164 11.05 0.82 -10.24
N LEU A 165 10.15 0.25 -9.44
CA LEU A 165 10.54 -0.36 -8.16
C LEU A 165 11.37 -1.63 -8.41
N THR A 166 12.45 -1.79 -7.65
CA THR A 166 13.44 -2.87 -7.83
C THR A 166 13.98 -3.34 -6.50
N ASP A 167 14.83 -4.37 -6.52
CA ASP A 167 15.55 -4.85 -5.35
C ASP A 167 16.49 -3.80 -4.72
N GLN A 168 16.77 -2.69 -5.42
CA GLN A 168 17.55 -1.57 -4.91
C GLN A 168 16.72 -0.30 -4.65
N SER A 169 15.43 -0.32 -5.01
CA SER A 169 14.52 0.82 -4.92
C SER A 169 13.15 0.35 -4.45
N HIS A 170 13.05 0.14 -3.13
CA HIS A 170 11.83 -0.25 -2.41
C HIS A 170 11.97 0.10 -0.93
N ASP A 171 10.85 0.31 -0.26
CA ASP A 171 10.78 0.43 1.21
C ASP A 171 10.45 -0.92 1.86
N ILE A 172 9.62 -1.71 1.16
CA ILE A 172 9.18 -3.03 1.62
C ILE A 172 9.42 -4.05 0.51
N LYS A 173 9.89 -5.22 0.91
CA LYS A 173 10.02 -6.39 0.05
C LYS A 173 9.07 -7.49 0.54
N GLY A 174 8.08 -7.85 -0.26
CA GLY A 174 7.19 -8.97 0.00
C GLY A 174 7.91 -10.29 -0.27
N VAL A 175 7.51 -10.98 -1.35
CA VAL A 175 8.33 -12.08 -1.90
C VAL A 175 9.53 -11.56 -2.70
N SER A 176 10.40 -12.46 -3.17
CA SER A 176 11.67 -12.12 -3.84
C SER A 176 11.58 -11.12 -5.01
N THR A 177 10.40 -10.98 -5.62
CA THR A 177 10.13 -10.19 -6.83
C THR A 177 8.98 -9.20 -6.65
N GLU A 178 8.67 -8.88 -5.40
CA GLU A 178 7.56 -8.01 -5.04
C GLU A 178 8.08 -6.88 -4.17
N PHE A 179 7.94 -5.67 -4.69
CA PHE A 179 8.55 -4.47 -4.15
C PHE A 179 7.47 -3.41 -3.94
N TYR A 180 7.50 -2.77 -2.78
CA TYR A 180 6.57 -1.70 -2.46
C TYR A 180 7.29 -0.41 -2.06
N ASP A 181 6.60 0.69 -2.31
CA ASP A 181 6.91 2.07 -1.93
C ASP A 181 5.74 2.58 -1.09
N VAL A 182 6.03 3.22 0.03
CA VAL A 182 5.01 3.70 0.99
C VAL A 182 5.16 5.18 1.22
N TYR A 183 4.06 5.93 1.20
CA TYR A 183 4.16 7.38 1.33
C TYR A 183 2.86 8.05 1.77
N TYR A 184 3.00 9.27 2.29
CA TYR A 184 1.88 10.19 2.48
C TYR A 184 1.30 10.62 1.13
N SER A 185 -0.03 10.65 1.05
CA SER A 185 -0.71 10.93 -0.21
C SER A 185 -1.99 11.74 -0.05
N ASP A 186 -2.46 12.27 -1.18
CA ASP A 186 -3.86 12.69 -1.32
C ASP A 186 -4.80 11.47 -1.40
N ILE A 187 -6.09 11.76 -1.60
CA ILE A 187 -7.16 10.74 -1.67
C ILE A 187 -7.01 9.80 -2.88
N ASP A 188 -6.42 10.30 -3.96
CA ASP A 188 -6.20 9.57 -5.21
C ASP A 188 -4.88 8.78 -5.17
N GLY A 189 -4.16 8.82 -4.06
CA GLY A 189 -2.90 8.11 -3.86
C GLY A 189 -1.73 8.73 -4.63
N VAL A 190 -1.79 10.03 -4.91
CA VAL A 190 -0.66 10.82 -5.41
C VAL A 190 0.14 11.32 -4.21
N PHE A 191 1.47 11.24 -4.29
CA PHE A 191 2.35 11.70 -3.23
C PHE A 191 2.04 13.15 -2.81
N ASP A 192 1.77 13.32 -1.52
CA ASP A 192 1.61 14.61 -0.86
C ASP A 192 2.09 14.46 0.58
N LEU A 193 3.19 15.13 0.93
CA LEU A 193 3.73 15.10 2.28
C LEU A 193 2.72 15.60 3.31
N ASN A 194 1.85 16.54 2.93
CA ASN A 194 0.80 17.06 3.81
C ASN A 194 -0.54 16.33 3.62
N GLY A 195 -0.51 15.16 2.99
CA GLY A 195 -1.67 14.34 2.75
C GLY A 195 -2.26 13.74 4.02
N SER A 196 -3.60 13.62 4.03
CA SER A 196 -4.37 12.94 5.09
C SER A 196 -4.58 11.45 4.82
N TYR A 197 -3.82 10.87 3.87
CA TYR A 197 -3.91 9.47 3.49
C TYR A 197 -2.53 8.83 3.50
N LEU A 198 -2.52 7.50 3.66
CA LEU A 198 -1.33 6.68 3.43
C LEU A 198 -1.55 5.80 2.20
N THR A 199 -0.53 5.75 1.36
CA THR A 199 -0.51 4.91 0.18
C THR A 199 0.60 3.89 0.28
N ILE A 200 0.28 2.65 -0.12
CA ILE A 200 1.26 1.66 -0.52
C ILE A 200 1.09 1.39 -2.01
N ALA A 201 2.19 1.52 -2.77
CA ALA A 201 2.23 1.25 -4.19
C ALA A 201 3.22 0.11 -4.48
N GLY A 202 2.86 -0.79 -5.39
CA GLY A 202 3.60 -2.02 -5.60
C GLY A 202 3.93 -2.33 -7.06
N ALA A 203 5.07 -3.00 -7.25
CA ALA A 203 5.46 -3.64 -8.49
C ALA A 203 5.56 -5.15 -8.27
N PHE A 204 4.91 -5.90 -9.16
CA PHE A 204 4.96 -7.36 -9.18
C PHE A 204 4.95 -7.83 -10.62
N GLY A 205 6.07 -8.39 -11.07
CA GLY A 205 6.31 -8.68 -12.49
C GLY A 205 5.87 -10.08 -12.97
N HIS A 206 5.13 -10.84 -12.18
CA HIS A 206 4.71 -12.19 -12.56
C HIS A 206 3.23 -12.27 -12.92
N THR A 207 2.96 -12.84 -14.09
CA THR A 207 1.63 -13.22 -14.56
C THR A 207 1.22 -14.59 -14.00
N LEU A 208 0.01 -15.06 -14.33
CA LEU A 208 -0.40 -16.46 -14.12
C LEU A 208 0.67 -17.45 -14.59
N PRO A 209 0.88 -18.57 -13.86
CA PRO A 209 0.10 -19.08 -12.73
C PRO A 209 0.60 -18.62 -11.34
N ALA A 210 1.42 -17.57 -11.25
CA ALA A 210 1.80 -17.01 -9.95
C ALA A 210 0.59 -16.47 -9.17
N GLY A 211 0.78 -16.06 -7.92
CA GLY A 211 -0.23 -15.29 -7.17
C GLY A 211 -0.44 -13.88 -7.75
N GLY A 212 -1.26 -13.07 -7.08
CA GLY A 212 -1.28 -11.62 -7.30
C GLY A 212 -0.42 -10.93 -6.25
N GLY A 213 0.05 -9.73 -6.59
CA GLY A 213 0.85 -8.90 -5.71
C GLY A 213 0.08 -7.78 -5.03
N LEU A 214 0.82 -7.01 -4.22
CA LEU A 214 0.31 -6.06 -3.23
C LEU A 214 -0.61 -6.78 -2.24
N ASN A 215 0.01 -7.59 -1.39
CA ASN A 215 -0.66 -8.36 -0.35
C ASN A 215 -0.68 -7.59 0.98
N LEU A 216 -1.35 -6.43 1.00
CA LEU A 216 -1.50 -5.61 2.21
C LEU A 216 -2.62 -6.20 3.09
N ALA A 217 -2.30 -6.51 4.34
CA ALA A 217 -3.27 -6.90 5.35
C ALA A 217 -3.87 -5.70 6.08
N GLU A 218 -3.05 -4.78 6.58
CA GLU A 218 -3.51 -3.60 7.33
C GLU A 218 -2.42 -2.52 7.34
N ILE A 219 -2.80 -1.28 7.63
CA ILE A 219 -1.87 -0.21 8.05
C ILE A 219 -2.27 0.22 9.45
N SER A 220 -1.30 0.27 10.37
CA SER A 220 -1.52 0.72 11.74
C SER A 220 -0.77 2.00 12.08
N LEU A 221 -1.48 2.97 12.64
CA LEU A 221 -0.94 4.14 13.31
C LEU A 221 -0.64 3.77 14.76
N ASN A 222 0.63 3.86 15.17
CA ASN A 222 1.06 3.51 16.53
C ASN A 222 1.35 4.79 17.32
N TYR A 223 0.67 4.97 18.44
CA TYR A 223 0.74 6.19 19.25
C TYR A 223 1.73 6.05 20.41
N ALA A 224 2.15 7.20 20.96
CA ALA A 224 3.08 7.26 22.08
C ALA A 224 2.52 6.71 23.40
N ASP A 225 1.20 6.57 23.52
CA ASP A 225 0.49 5.96 24.65
C ASP A 225 0.20 4.47 24.47
N ASP A 226 0.85 3.85 23.48
CA ASP A 226 0.69 2.44 23.06
C ASP A 226 -0.69 2.10 22.48
N SER A 227 -1.56 3.09 22.23
CA SER A 227 -2.77 2.87 21.43
C SER A 227 -2.44 2.67 19.94
N VAL A 228 -3.34 1.99 19.24
CA VAL A 228 -3.22 1.65 17.83
C VAL A 228 -4.54 1.96 17.12
N GLU A 229 -4.44 2.59 15.97
CA GLU A 229 -5.55 2.79 15.03
C GLU A 229 -5.22 2.11 13.70
N TYR A 230 -6.17 1.36 13.17
CA TYR A 230 -6.06 0.75 11.83
C TYR A 230 -6.73 1.63 10.78
N GLY A 231 -6.42 1.40 9.51
CA GLY A 231 -7.09 2.06 8.39
C GLY A 231 -8.61 1.92 8.50
N SER A 232 -9.33 3.03 8.33
CA SER A 232 -10.78 3.07 8.57
C SER A 232 -11.59 2.83 7.29
N TYR A 233 -11.03 3.21 6.14
CA TYR A 233 -11.63 2.95 4.83
C TYR A 233 -10.59 2.97 3.70
N VAL A 234 -10.92 2.33 2.58
CA VAL A 234 -10.15 2.40 1.33
C VAL A 234 -10.59 3.65 0.57
N ALA A 235 -9.69 4.61 0.41
CA ALA A 235 -9.94 5.86 -0.30
C ALA A 235 -9.88 5.66 -1.82
N SER A 236 -8.84 4.97 -2.31
CA SER A 236 -8.68 4.61 -3.71
C SER A 236 -7.76 3.39 -3.85
N PHE A 237 -7.79 2.74 -5.02
CA PHE A 237 -6.87 1.64 -5.34
C PHE A 237 -6.68 1.50 -6.85
N VAL A 238 -5.60 0.83 -7.24
CA VAL A 238 -5.28 0.46 -8.63
C VAL A 238 -4.94 -1.02 -8.67
N ALA A 239 -5.73 -1.78 -9.43
CA ALA A 239 -5.50 -3.19 -9.70
C ALA A 239 -5.16 -3.37 -11.19
N LEU A 240 -4.14 -4.17 -11.49
CA LEU A 240 -3.59 -4.34 -12.84
C LEU A 240 -3.38 -5.82 -13.18
N GLY A 241 -3.40 -6.13 -14.48
CA GLY A 241 -3.03 -7.44 -14.98
C GLY A 241 -3.97 -8.59 -14.58
N ASP A 242 -3.54 -9.81 -14.86
CA ASP A 242 -4.17 -11.03 -14.34
C ASP A 242 -3.89 -11.22 -12.84
N ASN A 243 -4.63 -12.13 -12.21
CA ASN A 243 -4.64 -12.35 -10.75
C ASN A 243 -5.07 -11.17 -9.87
N ALA A 244 -5.42 -10.02 -10.46
CA ALA A 244 -6.08 -8.96 -9.73
C ALA A 244 -7.42 -9.45 -9.18
N ALA A 245 -7.65 -9.23 -7.89
CA ALA A 245 -8.93 -9.41 -7.23
C ALA A 245 -9.36 -8.07 -6.59
N PRO A 246 -9.90 -7.11 -7.37
CA PRO A 246 -10.28 -5.79 -6.85
C PRO A 246 -11.17 -5.82 -5.60
N ASP A 247 -12.08 -6.80 -5.52
CA ASP A 247 -12.97 -7.00 -4.37
C ASP A 247 -12.24 -7.38 -3.07
N SER A 248 -10.93 -7.64 -3.14
CA SER A 248 -10.07 -7.85 -1.97
C SER A 248 -9.60 -6.55 -1.32
N ALA A 249 -9.73 -5.38 -1.97
CA ALA A 249 -9.25 -4.11 -1.42
C ALA A 249 -9.79 -3.83 0.01
N PRO A 250 -11.08 -4.06 0.34
CA PRO A 250 -11.59 -3.85 1.69
C PRO A 250 -10.99 -4.76 2.77
N LYS A 251 -10.20 -5.79 2.41
CA LYS A 251 -9.49 -6.61 3.39
C LYS A 251 -8.37 -5.85 4.08
N SER A 252 -7.91 -4.73 3.52
CA SER A 252 -6.89 -3.89 4.16
C SER A 252 -7.39 -3.02 5.33
N ILE A 253 -8.65 -3.20 5.74
CA ILE A 253 -9.35 -2.41 6.76
C ILE A 253 -10.37 -3.29 7.53
N ASP A 254 -10.26 -4.61 7.45
CA ASP A 254 -11.25 -5.53 8.04
C ASP A 254 -10.90 -5.97 9.47
N GLY A 255 -9.75 -5.54 9.98
CA GLY A 255 -9.24 -5.86 11.31
C GLY A 255 -8.69 -7.30 11.44
N ASP A 256 -8.54 -8.03 10.34
CA ASP A 256 -7.98 -9.39 10.32
C ASP A 256 -6.64 -9.42 9.57
N LEU A 257 -5.54 -9.46 10.34
CA LEU A 257 -4.20 -9.53 9.76
C LEU A 257 -3.90 -10.82 8.96
N GLN A 258 -4.82 -11.77 8.87
CA GLN A 258 -4.71 -12.97 8.03
C GLN A 258 -5.34 -12.79 6.65
N THR A 259 -6.21 -11.81 6.46
CA THR A 259 -6.71 -11.44 5.14
C THR A 259 -5.75 -10.43 4.51
N HIS A 260 -5.82 -10.29 3.19
CA HIS A 260 -5.01 -9.31 2.48
C HIS A 260 -5.61 -8.95 1.14
N THR A 261 -5.20 -7.80 0.64
CA THR A 261 -5.46 -7.34 -0.73
C THR A 261 -4.72 -8.20 -1.74
N THR A 262 -5.16 -8.18 -2.99
CA THR A 262 -4.51 -8.85 -4.11
C THR A 262 -4.78 -8.03 -5.36
N MET A 263 -3.88 -7.11 -5.69
CA MET A 263 -4.09 -6.11 -6.73
C MET A 263 -3.59 -6.54 -8.12
N GLY A 264 -2.93 -7.70 -8.22
CA GLY A 264 -2.58 -8.33 -9.49
C GLY A 264 -1.11 -8.17 -9.84
N ASN A 265 -0.79 -7.72 -11.05
CA ASN A 265 0.61 -7.59 -11.51
C ASN A 265 0.76 -6.49 -12.55
N ASN A 266 1.98 -5.98 -12.71
CA ASN A 266 2.32 -4.95 -13.69
C ASN A 266 3.25 -5.47 -14.80
N ALA A 267 3.28 -6.78 -15.06
CA ALA A 267 4.21 -7.39 -16.01
C ALA A 267 4.08 -6.84 -17.45
N LEU A 268 2.86 -6.49 -17.87
CA LEU A 268 2.58 -5.91 -19.20
C LEU A 268 2.62 -4.37 -19.21
N GLU A 269 2.65 -3.74 -18.04
CA GLU A 269 2.64 -2.29 -17.87
C GLU A 269 3.65 -1.89 -16.78
N PRO A 270 4.97 -2.14 -16.99
CA PRO A 270 5.99 -2.04 -15.94
C PRO A 270 6.18 -0.63 -15.37
N ASP A 271 5.73 0.40 -16.11
CA ASP A 271 5.75 1.80 -15.68
C ASP A 271 4.51 2.18 -14.83
N LYS A 272 3.62 1.23 -14.55
CA LYS A 272 2.48 1.42 -13.65
C LYS A 272 2.66 0.63 -12.37
N ARG A 273 2.01 1.10 -11.30
CA ARG A 273 1.99 0.43 -10.01
C ARG A 273 0.59 -0.05 -9.64
N LEU A 274 0.56 -1.18 -8.96
CA LEU A 274 -0.56 -1.56 -8.09
C LEU A 274 -0.63 -0.54 -6.95
N ARG A 275 -1.81 -0.22 -6.42
CA ARG A 275 -1.91 0.75 -5.32
C ARG A 275 -3.09 0.47 -4.41
N VAL A 276 -2.93 0.73 -3.12
CA VAL A 276 -4.02 0.89 -2.15
C VAL A 276 -3.74 2.15 -1.31
N THR A 277 -4.75 2.99 -1.16
CA THR A 277 -4.70 4.24 -0.39
C THR A 277 -5.75 4.20 0.71
N LEU A 278 -5.34 4.40 1.96
CA LEU A 278 -6.20 4.30 3.15
C LEU A 278 -6.36 5.66 3.84
N GLY A 279 -7.56 5.89 4.37
CA GLY A 279 -7.87 7.00 5.27
C GLY A 279 -8.06 6.54 6.72
N PHE A 280 -7.87 7.47 7.66
CA PHE A 280 -7.93 7.23 9.11
C PHE A 280 -8.91 8.20 9.77
N GLU A 281 -9.67 7.75 10.77
CA GLU A 281 -10.59 8.62 11.52
C GLU A 281 -9.85 9.79 12.16
N SER A 282 -8.67 9.55 12.73
CA SER A 282 -7.82 10.58 13.35
C SER A 282 -7.33 11.67 12.39
N SER A 283 -7.28 11.39 11.09
CA SER A 283 -6.88 12.35 10.06
C SER A 283 -8.05 13.19 9.53
N LEU A 284 -9.30 12.81 9.78
CA LEU A 284 -10.49 13.41 9.17
C LEU A 284 -11.41 14.10 10.16
N MET A 285 -11.21 13.83 11.45
CA MET A 285 -11.98 14.44 12.53
C MET A 285 -11.13 15.54 13.18
N PRO A 286 -11.61 16.79 13.25
CA PRO A 286 -10.94 17.81 14.04
C PRO A 286 -10.95 17.38 15.52
N GLN A 287 -9.80 17.49 16.18
CA GLN A 287 -9.69 17.27 17.62
C GLN A 287 -10.32 18.42 18.43
#